data_AF-A0A1R2B377-F1
#
_entry.id   AF-A0A1R2B377-F1
#
_cell.length_a   1.000
_cell.length_b   1.000
_cell.length_c   1.000
_cell.angle_alpha   90.00
_cell.angle_beta   90.00
_cell.angle_gamma   90.00
#
_symmetry.space_group_name_H-M   'P 1'
#
loop_
_entity.id
_entity.type
_entity.pdbx_description
1 polymer ?
#
loop_
_entity_poly.entity_id
_entity_poly.type
_entity_poly.pdbx_seq_one_letter_code
_entity_poly.pdbx_strand_id
1 'polypeptide(L)'
;MEKDEGYSSGDDAPGLKSSMILNSSNLSFGDDQNAYKKDKACNVCSNSFAVMGSSKKHYCKFCFRGVHASCSKHKAPDRSGKNVRICDRCYQKAIQDQVKDNLQKELDKVNVELEEIKKNMNTEKDQRKYESYRRDGLERKLEEMKVENTRKENELNNQSERLKKELKTMEEDIEELTRILASADLEKNQRDEKIATLKQEINYLQNDTQTDIDKITDLKRLIEEQEKENESLIKELNSHTDISGEAENPLSRANLLDNLKQKVSHAKDAQKDLKKENDNLKKRLASLREENTSKKAEINKFEEGDMQRKRSMSKMTADIKELETQIEFQEQEITRLQEKLNNSRTLK
;
A
#
# COMPACT_ATOMS: atom_id res chain seq x y z
N MET A 1 -25.57 -10.32 26.77
CA MET A 1 -25.43 -10.30 28.23
C MET A 1 -26.30 -9.17 28.75
N GLU A 2 -27.58 -9.46 28.85
CA GLU A 2 -28.60 -8.56 29.37
C GLU A 2 -28.56 -8.62 30.90
N LYS A 3 -28.47 -7.47 31.55
CA LYS A 3 -28.62 -7.36 33.00
C LYS A 3 -30.02 -6.82 33.26
N ASP A 4 -30.89 -7.73 33.67
CA ASP A 4 -32.14 -7.40 34.38
C ASP A 4 -31.79 -6.83 35.74
N GLU A 5 -32.10 -5.55 35.96
CA GLU A 5 -32.11 -4.95 37.29
C GLU A 5 -33.54 -4.74 37.76
N GLY A 6 -33.81 -5.36 38.91
CA GLY A 6 -35.14 -5.60 39.46
C GLY A 6 -35.90 -4.34 39.87
N TYR A 7 -37.18 -4.38 39.53
CA TYR A 7 -38.20 -3.43 39.98
C TYR A 7 -38.55 -3.74 41.43
N SER A 8 -38.13 -2.87 42.36
CA SER A 8 -38.48 -2.95 43.78
C SER A 8 -39.77 -2.16 44.02
N SER A 9 -40.89 -2.86 44.16
CA SER A 9 -42.18 -2.29 44.53
C SER A 9 -42.23 -2.02 46.03
N GLY A 10 -41.89 -0.78 46.43
CA GLY A 10 -42.13 -0.26 47.77
C GLY A 10 -43.48 0.45 47.84
N ASP A 11 -44.52 -0.29 48.21
CA ASP A 11 -45.85 0.27 48.53
C ASP A 11 -45.86 0.84 49.97
N ASP A 12 -45.31 2.03 50.15
CA ASP A 12 -45.55 2.84 51.35
C ASP A 12 -46.68 3.83 51.05
N ALA A 13 -47.92 3.46 51.39
CA ALA A 13 -49.05 4.36 51.34
C ALA A 13 -49.01 5.34 52.53
N PRO A 14 -48.79 6.65 52.34
CA PRO A 14 -48.85 7.61 53.43
C PRO A 14 -50.32 7.85 53.81
N GLY A 15 -50.67 7.50 55.04
CA GLY A 15 -51.97 7.81 55.64
C GLY A 15 -52.21 9.32 55.70
N LEU A 16 -53.06 9.82 54.81
CA LEU A 16 -53.59 11.19 54.78
C LEU A 16 -54.49 11.47 56.00
N LYS A 17 -53.89 11.68 57.18
CA LYS A 17 -54.56 12.40 58.28
C LYS A 17 -54.45 13.90 58.01
N SER A 18 -55.19 14.39 57.03
CA SER A 18 -55.28 15.82 56.73
C SER A 18 -56.20 16.49 57.74
N SER A 19 -55.64 16.91 58.87
CA SER A 19 -56.25 17.89 59.76
C SER A 19 -56.36 19.20 58.99
N MET A 20 -57.50 19.43 58.33
CA MET A 20 -57.80 20.68 57.63
C MET A 20 -57.96 21.83 58.64
N ILE A 21 -56.83 22.39 59.07
CA ILE A 21 -56.80 23.65 59.81
C ILE A 21 -57.13 24.74 58.79
N LEU A 22 -58.31 25.35 58.92
CA LEU A 22 -58.67 26.52 58.12
C LEU A 22 -57.74 27.68 58.49
N ASN A 23 -56.82 28.01 57.59
CA ASN A 23 -55.97 29.19 57.73
C ASN A 23 -56.80 30.46 57.52
N SER A 24 -56.56 31.47 58.37
CA SER A 24 -57.23 32.78 58.32
C SER A 24 -57.07 33.52 56.99
N SER A 25 -56.13 33.09 56.15
CA SER A 25 -55.76 33.73 54.88
C SER A 25 -56.75 33.49 53.74
N ASN A 26 -57.51 32.38 53.77
CA ASN A 26 -58.45 32.01 52.68
C ASN A 26 -59.90 32.40 52.99
N LEU A 27 -60.07 33.17 54.06
CA LEU A 27 -61.33 33.48 54.69
C LEU A 27 -61.74 34.89 54.25
N SER A 28 -62.59 34.97 53.23
CA SER A 28 -63.18 36.25 52.80
C SER A 28 -64.13 36.77 53.89
N PHE A 29 -63.64 37.72 54.69
CA PHE A 29 -64.43 38.47 55.65
C PHE A 29 -65.26 39.50 54.90
N GLY A 30 -66.54 39.68 55.27
CA GLY A 30 -67.30 40.84 54.78
C GLY A 30 -66.58 42.14 55.13
N ASP A 31 -66.58 43.10 54.21
CA ASP A 31 -65.78 44.33 54.29
C ASP A 31 -66.17 45.25 55.47
N ASP A 32 -67.34 45.03 56.08
CA ASP A 32 -67.85 45.83 57.19
C ASP A 32 -68.12 44.97 58.44
N GLN A 33 -67.24 45.08 59.43
CA GLN A 33 -67.36 44.37 60.72
C GLN A 33 -68.55 44.83 61.57
N ASN A 34 -69.16 45.99 61.24
CA ASN A 34 -70.32 46.53 61.93
C ASN A 34 -71.65 46.12 61.28
N ALA A 35 -71.64 45.38 60.17
CA ALA A 35 -72.83 45.02 59.40
C ALA A 35 -73.61 43.80 59.96
N TYR A 36 -73.82 43.70 61.27
CA TYR A 36 -74.68 42.64 61.84
C TYR A 36 -76.11 42.79 61.32
N LYS A 37 -76.53 41.86 60.47
CA LYS A 37 -77.85 41.91 59.85
C LYS A 37 -78.92 41.53 60.87
N LYS A 38 -79.98 42.33 60.94
CA LYS A 38 -81.18 42.04 61.75
C LYS A 38 -82.05 40.94 61.11
N ASP A 39 -81.45 39.80 60.77
CA ASP A 39 -82.18 38.67 60.20
C ASP A 39 -83.22 38.15 61.20
N LYS A 40 -84.45 37.92 60.73
CA LYS A 40 -85.56 37.32 61.51
C LYS A 40 -85.52 35.78 61.49
N ALA A 41 -84.71 35.21 60.61
CA ALA A 41 -84.54 33.77 60.43
C ALA A 41 -83.07 33.39 60.23
N CYS A 42 -82.75 32.13 60.47
CA CYS A 42 -81.40 31.59 60.33
C CYS A 42 -80.95 31.58 58.86
N ASN A 43 -79.77 32.13 58.58
CA ASN A 43 -79.19 32.19 57.23
C ASN A 43 -78.79 30.82 56.64
N VAL A 44 -78.83 29.74 57.42
CA VAL A 44 -78.47 28.38 56.97
C VAL A 44 -79.71 27.54 56.76
N CYS A 45 -80.57 27.41 57.79
CA CYS A 45 -81.75 26.54 57.74
C CYS A 45 -83.07 27.28 57.51
N SER A 46 -83.06 28.61 57.35
CA SER A 46 -84.23 29.46 57.10
C SER A 46 -85.34 29.47 58.17
N ASN A 47 -85.20 28.72 59.27
CA ASN A 47 -86.14 28.74 60.40
C ASN A 47 -86.05 30.07 61.19
N SER A 48 -87.18 30.55 61.72
CA SER A 48 -87.26 31.80 62.51
C SER A 48 -86.58 31.67 63.88
N PHE A 49 -86.09 32.79 64.41
CA PHE A 49 -85.58 32.83 65.78
C PHE A 49 -86.75 32.99 66.76
N ALA A 50 -86.77 32.19 67.83
CA ALA A 50 -87.80 32.29 68.86
C ALA A 50 -87.61 33.55 69.72
N VAL A 51 -88.71 34.25 70.05
CA VAL A 51 -88.70 35.43 70.94
C VAL A 51 -88.59 35.03 72.41
N MET A 52 -89.15 33.87 72.78
CA MET A 52 -88.96 33.21 74.08
C MET A 52 -88.79 31.70 73.83
N GLY A 53 -87.61 31.13 74.13
CA GLY A 53 -87.34 29.70 73.96
C GLY A 53 -85.88 29.35 73.65
N SER A 54 -85.59 28.04 73.58
CA SER A 54 -84.26 27.42 73.46
C SER A 54 -83.49 27.75 72.16
N SER A 55 -84.11 28.41 71.19
CA SER A 55 -83.49 28.75 69.89
C SER A 55 -82.86 30.15 69.89
N LYS A 56 -81.83 30.36 70.72
CA LYS A 56 -81.09 31.63 70.80
C LYS A 56 -80.41 31.98 69.47
N LYS A 57 -80.55 33.24 69.04
CA LYS A 57 -79.86 33.79 67.86
C LYS A 57 -78.36 33.96 68.15
N HIS A 58 -77.52 33.39 67.28
CA HIS A 58 -76.08 33.66 67.22
C HIS A 58 -75.75 34.42 65.94
N TYR A 59 -74.54 34.96 65.85
CA TYR A 59 -74.04 35.63 64.66
C TYR A 59 -72.79 34.94 64.15
N CYS A 60 -72.75 34.67 62.85
CA CYS A 60 -71.54 34.27 62.16
C CYS A 60 -70.63 35.51 62.01
N LYS A 61 -69.39 35.44 62.48
CA LYS A 61 -68.44 36.57 62.44
C LYS A 61 -67.85 36.84 61.03
N PHE A 62 -68.31 36.11 60.02
CA PHE A 62 -67.82 36.16 58.65
C PHE A 62 -68.79 36.83 57.69
N CYS A 63 -70.03 36.34 57.68
CA CYS A 63 -71.12 36.94 56.89
C CYS A 63 -71.98 37.93 57.69
N PHE A 64 -71.74 38.03 59.02
CA PHE A 64 -72.48 38.88 59.95
C PHE A 64 -74.00 38.61 60.02
N ARG A 65 -74.43 37.43 59.56
CA ARG A 65 -75.85 37.00 59.54
C ARG A 65 -76.24 36.19 60.76
N GLY A 66 -77.53 36.23 61.08
CA GLY A 66 -78.11 35.46 62.18
C GLY A 66 -78.12 33.96 61.90
N VAL A 67 -77.76 33.14 62.88
CA VAL A 67 -77.76 31.67 62.78
C VAL A 67 -78.13 30.97 64.09
N HIS A 68 -78.67 29.75 63.98
CA HIS A 68 -78.86 28.87 65.13
C HIS A 68 -77.54 28.27 65.61
N ALA A 69 -77.51 27.84 66.88
CA ALA A 69 -76.35 27.16 67.46
C ALA A 69 -75.98 25.88 66.68
N SER A 70 -76.99 25.12 66.22
CA SER A 70 -76.83 23.91 65.43
C SER A 70 -76.27 24.16 64.02
N CYS A 71 -76.46 25.35 63.46
CA CYS A 71 -76.01 25.78 62.13
C CYS A 71 -74.68 26.56 62.16
N SER A 72 -74.02 26.58 63.31
CA SER A 72 -72.79 27.34 63.53
C SER A 72 -71.88 26.63 64.53
N LYS A 73 -71.74 25.31 64.37
CA LYS A 73 -70.93 24.46 65.28
C LYS A 73 -69.44 24.75 65.14
N HIS A 74 -69.02 25.24 63.98
CA HIS A 74 -67.63 25.50 63.67
C HIS A 74 -67.14 26.84 64.22
N LYS A 75 -65.85 26.88 64.55
CA LYS A 75 -65.11 28.09 64.83
C LYS A 75 -63.94 28.18 63.85
N ALA A 76 -63.61 29.39 63.41
CA ALA A 76 -62.45 29.64 62.59
C ALA A 76 -61.71 30.88 63.12
N PRO A 77 -60.39 30.99 62.91
CA PRO A 77 -59.64 32.14 63.33
C PRO A 77 -60.09 33.39 62.55
N ASP A 78 -60.32 34.49 63.27
CA ASP A 78 -60.55 35.80 62.66
C ASP A 78 -59.23 36.45 62.21
N ARG A 79 -59.31 37.70 61.73
CA ARG A 79 -58.13 38.51 61.35
C ARG A 79 -57.14 38.71 62.50
N SER A 80 -57.59 38.59 63.75
CA SER A 80 -56.76 38.69 64.96
C SER A 80 -56.27 37.32 65.45
N GLY A 81 -56.53 36.24 64.70
CA GLY A 81 -56.19 34.87 65.07
C GLY A 81 -57.08 34.24 66.15
N LYS A 82 -58.14 34.94 66.59
CA LYS A 82 -59.06 34.42 67.62
C LYS A 82 -60.10 33.51 66.98
N ASN A 83 -60.33 32.35 67.58
CA ASN A 83 -61.33 31.40 67.10
C ASN A 83 -62.76 31.92 67.35
N VAL A 84 -63.36 32.46 66.28
CA VAL A 84 -64.71 33.03 66.28
C VAL A 84 -65.73 32.09 65.67
N ARG A 85 -66.99 32.22 66.09
CA ARG A 85 -68.10 31.41 65.58
C ARG A 85 -68.39 31.74 64.12
N ILE A 86 -68.52 30.70 63.31
CA ILE A 86 -68.91 30.80 61.89
C ILE A 86 -70.12 29.90 61.61
N CYS A 87 -70.91 30.25 60.59
CA CYS A 87 -72.00 29.38 60.15
C CYS A 87 -71.48 28.29 59.23
N ASP A 88 -72.22 27.18 59.15
CA ASP A 88 -71.82 26.02 58.35
C ASP A 88 -71.66 26.38 56.86
N ARG A 89 -72.47 27.31 56.35
CA ARG A 89 -72.33 27.83 54.97
C ARG A 89 -71.00 28.56 54.73
N CYS A 90 -70.57 29.42 55.65
CA CYS A 90 -69.28 30.09 55.56
C CYS A 90 -68.11 29.11 55.73
N TYR A 91 -68.27 28.12 56.62
CA TYR A 91 -67.29 27.06 56.81
C TYR A 91 -67.11 26.20 55.56
N GLN A 92 -68.20 25.73 54.95
CA GLN A 92 -68.17 24.95 53.72
C GLN A 92 -67.58 25.73 52.55
N LYS A 93 -67.97 27.00 52.39
CA LYS A 93 -67.40 27.87 51.35
C LYS A 93 -65.89 28.02 51.51
N ALA A 94 -65.41 28.24 52.74
CA ALA A 94 -63.98 28.33 53.01
C ALA A 94 -63.20 27.07 52.65
N ILE A 95 -63.76 25.89 52.95
CA ILE A 95 -63.17 24.61 52.55
C ILE A 95 -63.15 24.49 51.02
N GLN A 96 -64.26 24.81 50.35
CA GLN A 96 -64.35 24.76 48.88
C GLN A 96 -63.33 25.68 48.21
N ASP A 97 -63.22 26.92 48.68
CA ASP A 97 -62.25 27.90 48.17
C ASP A 97 -60.81 27.40 48.39
N GLN A 98 -60.49 26.86 49.58
CA GLN A 98 -59.18 26.27 49.85
C GLN A 98 -58.85 25.07 48.95
N VAL A 99 -59.81 24.16 48.74
CA VAL A 99 -59.62 23.01 47.86
C VAL A 99 -59.43 23.47 46.42
N LYS A 100 -60.23 24.44 45.96
CA LYS A 100 -60.11 25.01 44.61
C LYS A 100 -58.76 25.67 44.40
N ASP A 101 -58.27 26.46 45.37
CA ASP A 101 -56.96 27.11 45.29
C ASP A 101 -55.82 26.08 45.26
N ASN A 102 -55.92 25.00 46.05
CA ASN A 102 -54.93 23.93 46.04
C ASN A 102 -54.92 23.19 44.70
N LEU A 103 -56.10 22.82 44.18
CA LEU A 103 -56.22 22.16 42.87
C LEU A 103 -55.71 23.06 41.74
N GLN A 104 -55.98 24.37 41.80
CA GLN A 104 -55.46 25.31 40.80
C GLN A 104 -53.93 25.35 40.85
N LYS A 105 -53.32 25.41 42.04
CA LYS A 105 -51.86 25.37 42.19
C LYS A 105 -51.25 24.07 41.68
N GLU A 106 -51.91 22.93 41.90
CA GLU A 106 -51.45 21.64 41.37
C GLU A 106 -51.58 21.59 39.85
N LEU A 107 -52.68 22.08 39.29
CA LEU A 107 -52.89 22.19 37.85
C LEU A 107 -51.82 23.07 37.20
N ASP A 108 -51.52 24.23 37.80
CA ASP A 108 -50.49 25.14 37.31
C ASP A 108 -49.10 24.49 37.33
N LYS A 109 -48.76 23.74 38.40
CA LYS A 109 -47.51 22.97 38.47
C LYS A 109 -47.42 21.92 37.36
N VAL A 110 -48.47 21.11 37.19
CA VAL A 110 -48.51 20.07 36.15
C VAL A 110 -48.40 20.69 34.75
N ASN A 111 -49.02 21.85 34.52
CA ASN A 111 -48.89 22.55 33.23
C ASN A 111 -47.45 23.03 32.96
N VAL A 112 -46.76 23.54 33.98
CA VAL A 112 -45.34 23.93 33.86
C VAL A 112 -44.47 22.72 33.52
N GLU A 113 -44.65 21.60 34.24
CA GLU A 113 -43.93 20.36 33.98
C GLU A 113 -44.21 19.82 32.57
N LEU A 114 -45.47 19.89 32.11
CA LEU A 114 -45.88 19.45 30.79
C LEU A 114 -45.20 20.27 29.68
N GLU A 115 -45.13 21.60 29.83
CA GLU A 115 -44.43 22.46 28.86
C GLU A 115 -42.91 22.23 28.87
N GLU A 116 -42.31 21.94 30.02
CA GLU A 116 -40.90 21.55 30.11
C GLU A 116 -40.63 20.22 29.39
N ILE A 117 -41.48 19.21 29.61
CA ILE A 117 -41.40 17.92 28.92
C ILE A 117 -41.53 18.09 27.40
N LYS A 118 -42.50 18.89 26.93
CA LYS A 118 -42.66 19.19 25.50
C LYS A 118 -41.43 19.84 24.90
N LYS A 119 -40.84 20.81 25.62
CA LYS A 119 -39.61 21.48 25.19
C LYS A 119 -38.46 20.47 25.06
N ASN A 120 -38.26 19.64 26.06
CA ASN A 120 -37.21 18.61 26.09
C ASN A 120 -37.39 17.59 24.95
N MET A 121 -38.62 17.14 24.72
CA MET A 121 -38.95 16.22 23.63
C MET A 121 -38.62 16.82 22.25
N ASN A 122 -38.92 18.11 22.03
CA ASN A 122 -38.59 18.78 20.77
C ASN A 122 -37.08 18.94 20.58
N THR A 123 -36.34 19.32 21.64
CA THR A 123 -34.87 19.39 21.57
C THR A 123 -34.24 18.03 21.29
N GLU A 124 -34.75 16.96 21.90
CA GLU A 124 -34.26 15.61 21.66
C GLU A 124 -34.57 15.15 20.23
N LYS A 125 -35.75 15.49 19.70
CA LYS A 125 -36.12 15.19 18.30
C LYS A 125 -35.17 15.84 17.31
N ASP A 126 -34.79 17.09 17.54
CA ASP A 126 -33.84 17.79 16.66
C ASP A 126 -32.41 17.26 16.83
N GLN A 127 -32.00 16.90 18.04
CA GLN A 127 -30.73 16.22 18.29
C GLN A 127 -30.67 14.87 17.54
N ARG A 128 -31.72 14.05 17.61
CA ARG A 128 -31.80 12.76 16.90
C ARG A 128 -31.68 12.93 15.39
N LYS A 129 -32.30 13.97 14.81
CA LYS A 129 -32.15 14.29 13.37
C LYS A 129 -30.71 14.66 13.03
N TYR A 130 -30.08 15.52 13.82
CA TYR A 130 -28.68 15.91 13.62
C TYR A 130 -27.74 14.71 13.68
N GLU A 131 -27.94 13.84 14.67
CA GLU A 131 -27.16 12.60 14.81
C GLU A 131 -27.38 11.64 13.65
N SER A 132 -28.60 11.56 13.10
CA SER A 132 -28.89 10.79 11.88
C SER A 132 -28.09 11.30 10.69
N TYR A 133 -28.12 12.61 10.41
CA TYR A 133 -27.34 13.18 9.30
C TYR A 133 -25.84 12.98 9.47
N ARG A 134 -25.35 13.08 10.71
CA ARG A 134 -23.94 12.81 11.02
C ARG A 134 -23.59 11.34 10.76
N ARG A 135 -24.46 10.40 11.13
CA ARG A 135 -24.29 8.96 10.89
C ARG A 135 -24.24 8.66 9.38
N ASP A 136 -25.20 9.16 8.62
CA ASP A 136 -25.26 8.97 7.16
C ASP A 136 -24.02 9.57 6.46
N GLY A 137 -23.52 10.70 6.97
CA GLY A 137 -22.27 11.31 6.49
C GLY A 137 -21.03 10.46 6.77
N LEU A 138 -20.95 9.83 7.94
CA LEU A 138 -19.86 8.92 8.29
C LEU A 138 -19.94 7.60 7.51
N GLU A 139 -21.14 7.09 7.29
CA GLU A 139 -21.37 5.87 6.51
C GLU A 139 -20.93 6.03 5.05
N ARG A 140 -21.27 7.16 4.41
CA ARG A 140 -20.77 7.48 3.06
C ARG A 140 -19.24 7.54 2.99
N LYS A 141 -18.59 8.20 3.95
CA LYS A 141 -17.11 8.25 4.02
C LYS A 141 -16.49 6.88 4.21
N LEU A 142 -17.12 6.02 5.01
CA LEU A 142 -16.66 4.66 5.24
C LEU A 142 -16.77 3.82 3.95
N GLU A 143 -17.83 4.00 3.18
CA GLU A 143 -18.00 3.33 1.90
C GLU A 143 -17.01 3.84 0.83
N GLU A 144 -16.80 5.16 0.75
CA GLU A 144 -15.77 5.76 -0.11
C GLU A 144 -14.37 5.19 0.18
N MET A 145 -13.98 5.11 1.46
CA MET A 145 -12.71 4.52 1.87
C MET A 145 -12.61 3.03 1.51
N LYS A 146 -13.70 2.25 1.63
CA LYS A 146 -13.71 0.83 1.22
C LYS A 146 -13.47 0.65 -0.27
N VAL A 147 -14.14 1.47 -1.10
CA VAL A 147 -13.97 1.46 -2.55
C VAL A 147 -12.54 1.81 -2.92
N GLU A 148 -11.97 2.85 -2.29
CA GLU A 148 -10.58 3.23 -2.53
C GLU A 148 -9.59 2.13 -2.12
N ASN A 149 -9.80 1.50 -0.96
CA ASN A 149 -8.95 0.39 -0.51
C ASN A 149 -9.00 -0.79 -1.48
N THR A 150 -10.20 -1.16 -1.92
CA THR A 150 -10.40 -2.26 -2.90
C THR A 150 -9.68 -1.94 -4.22
N ARG A 151 -9.72 -0.68 -4.67
CA ARG A 151 -8.99 -0.24 -5.86
C ARG A 151 -7.47 -0.38 -5.67
N LYS A 152 -6.94 0.09 -4.54
CA LYS A 152 -5.50 -0.01 -4.22
C LYS A 152 -5.04 -1.47 -4.12
N GLU A 153 -5.84 -2.33 -3.50
CA GLU A 153 -5.58 -3.76 -3.41
C GLU A 153 -5.50 -4.41 -4.79
N ASN A 154 -6.45 -4.11 -5.68
CA ASN A 154 -6.43 -4.59 -7.06
C ASN A 154 -5.21 -4.09 -7.84
N GLU A 155 -4.79 -2.83 -7.63
CA GLU A 155 -3.60 -2.28 -8.26
C GLU A 155 -2.32 -2.98 -7.80
N LEU A 156 -2.16 -3.20 -6.49
CA LEU A 156 -1.04 -3.94 -5.93
C LEU A 156 -1.01 -5.39 -6.40
N ASN A 157 -2.18 -6.04 -6.49
CA ASN A 157 -2.28 -7.41 -7.02
C ASN A 157 -1.84 -7.46 -8.50
N ASN A 158 -2.28 -6.51 -9.32
CA ASN A 158 -1.86 -6.42 -10.72
C ASN A 158 -0.34 -6.19 -10.85
N GLN A 159 0.25 -5.35 -10.01
CA GLN A 159 1.70 -5.14 -9.98
C GLN A 159 2.44 -6.42 -9.55
N SER A 160 1.94 -7.12 -8.53
CA SER A 160 2.51 -8.40 -8.08
C SER A 160 2.49 -9.46 -9.18
N GLU A 161 1.40 -9.55 -9.95
CA GLU A 161 1.32 -10.48 -11.09
C GLU A 161 2.29 -10.14 -12.21
N ARG A 162 2.50 -8.85 -12.51
CA ARG A 162 3.49 -8.41 -13.51
C ARG A 162 4.90 -8.80 -13.08
N LEU A 163 5.27 -8.47 -11.84
CA LEU A 163 6.60 -8.82 -11.29
C LEU A 163 6.83 -10.33 -11.26
N LYS A 164 5.80 -11.13 -10.94
CA LYS A 164 5.89 -12.60 -11.02
C LYS A 164 6.17 -13.09 -12.44
N LYS A 165 5.55 -12.49 -13.46
CA LYS A 165 5.81 -12.85 -14.86
C LYS A 165 7.23 -12.45 -15.28
N GLU A 166 7.68 -11.26 -14.90
CA GLU A 166 9.05 -10.80 -15.17
C GLU A 166 10.10 -11.68 -14.51
N LEU A 167 9.90 -12.07 -13.23
CA LEU A 167 10.76 -13.02 -12.54
C LEU A 167 10.85 -14.34 -13.29
N LYS A 168 9.71 -14.89 -13.73
CA LYS A 168 9.70 -16.13 -14.51
C LYS A 168 10.47 -16.01 -15.82
N THR A 169 10.31 -14.91 -16.56
CA THR A 169 11.09 -14.67 -17.78
C THR A 169 12.59 -14.59 -17.49
N MET A 170 12.99 -13.90 -16.42
CA MET A 170 14.41 -13.83 -16.04
C MET A 170 14.97 -15.20 -15.62
N GLU A 171 14.18 -16.04 -14.95
CA GLU A 171 14.58 -17.42 -14.63
C GLU A 171 14.84 -18.24 -15.90
N GLU A 172 13.94 -18.16 -16.89
CA GLU A 172 14.09 -18.83 -18.19
C GLU A 172 15.36 -18.33 -18.94
N ASP A 173 15.63 -17.02 -18.91
CA ASP A 173 16.84 -16.41 -19.50
C ASP A 173 18.12 -16.90 -18.80
N ILE A 174 18.12 -17.01 -17.47
CA ILE A 174 19.26 -17.53 -16.70
C ILE A 174 19.53 -19.00 -17.06
N GLU A 175 18.49 -19.81 -17.22
CA GLU A 175 18.65 -21.21 -17.66
C GLU A 175 19.21 -21.32 -19.09
N GLU A 176 18.78 -20.44 -20.00
CA GLU A 176 19.35 -20.37 -21.35
C GLU A 176 20.82 -19.95 -21.35
N LEU A 177 21.17 -18.88 -20.64
CA LEU A 177 22.56 -18.42 -20.51
C LEU A 177 23.46 -19.49 -19.88
N THR A 178 22.96 -20.22 -18.90
CA THR A 178 23.67 -21.34 -18.27
C THR A 178 23.97 -22.45 -19.28
N ARG A 179 23.00 -22.80 -20.14
CA ARG A 179 23.21 -23.78 -21.22
C ARG A 179 24.24 -23.31 -22.25
N ILE A 180 24.19 -22.03 -22.63
CA ILE A 180 25.15 -21.44 -23.57
C ILE A 180 26.57 -21.49 -22.99
N LEU A 181 26.75 -21.09 -21.72
CA LEU A 181 28.06 -21.14 -21.05
C LEU A 181 28.63 -22.56 -21.00
N ALA A 182 27.80 -23.55 -20.64
CA ALA A 182 28.23 -24.95 -20.61
C ALA A 182 28.69 -25.45 -22.00
N SER A 183 28.00 -25.03 -23.07
CA SER A 183 28.39 -25.38 -24.45
C SER A 183 29.71 -24.71 -24.87
N ALA A 184 29.90 -23.43 -24.50
CA ALA A 184 31.12 -22.69 -24.80
C ALA A 184 32.33 -23.28 -24.06
N ASP A 185 32.16 -23.72 -22.81
CA ASP A 185 33.21 -24.41 -22.05
C ASP A 185 33.62 -25.73 -22.71
N LEU A 186 32.66 -26.50 -23.23
CA LEU A 186 32.95 -27.72 -23.98
C LEU A 186 33.75 -27.42 -25.25
N GLU A 187 33.35 -26.42 -26.05
CA GLU A 187 34.09 -26.01 -27.24
C GLU A 187 35.51 -25.53 -26.91
N LYS A 188 35.66 -24.77 -25.83
CA LYS A 188 36.97 -24.32 -25.34
C LYS A 188 37.86 -25.51 -25.02
N ASN A 189 37.35 -26.49 -24.28
CA ASN A 189 38.11 -27.71 -23.94
C ASN A 189 38.54 -28.47 -25.20
N GLN A 190 37.65 -28.61 -26.20
CA GLN A 190 38.01 -29.23 -27.49
C GLN A 190 39.11 -28.46 -28.24
N ARG A 191 39.08 -27.12 -28.19
CA ARG A 191 40.12 -26.28 -28.79
C ARG A 191 41.44 -26.42 -28.04
N ASP A 192 41.42 -26.47 -26.72
CA ASP A 192 42.60 -26.65 -25.88
C ASP A 192 43.26 -28.02 -26.12
N GLU A 193 42.47 -29.09 -26.25
CA GLU A 193 42.95 -30.41 -26.67
C GLU A 193 43.63 -30.37 -28.04
N LYS A 194 43.00 -29.71 -29.02
CA LYS A 194 43.57 -29.56 -30.37
C LYS A 194 44.86 -28.73 -30.38
N ILE A 195 44.95 -27.70 -29.53
CA ILE A 195 46.18 -26.92 -29.36
C ILE A 195 47.27 -27.82 -28.77
N ALA A 196 46.94 -28.66 -27.79
CA ALA A 196 47.90 -29.59 -27.20
C ALA A 196 48.44 -30.60 -28.23
N THR A 197 47.59 -31.19 -29.07
CA THR A 197 48.02 -32.11 -30.13
C THR A 197 48.90 -31.42 -31.16
N LEU A 198 48.53 -30.21 -31.60
CA LEU A 198 49.35 -29.43 -32.55
C LEU A 198 50.71 -29.06 -31.97
N LYS A 199 50.79 -28.74 -30.67
CA LYS A 199 52.06 -28.49 -29.99
C LYS A 199 52.97 -29.73 -29.99
N GLN A 200 52.41 -30.92 -29.79
CA GLN A 200 53.18 -32.18 -29.86
C GLN A 200 53.70 -32.43 -31.29
N GLU A 201 52.87 -32.21 -32.30
CA GLU A 201 53.26 -32.36 -33.71
C GLU A 201 54.37 -31.38 -34.11
N ILE A 202 54.28 -30.11 -33.70
CA ILE A 202 55.34 -29.11 -33.90
C ILE A 202 56.65 -29.59 -33.25
N ASN A 203 56.61 -30.11 -32.03
CA ASN A 203 57.81 -30.60 -31.34
C ASN A 203 58.44 -31.79 -32.08
N TYR A 204 57.61 -32.73 -32.54
CA TYR A 204 58.08 -33.85 -33.37
C TYR A 204 58.80 -33.34 -34.64
N LEU A 205 58.17 -32.42 -35.38
CA LEU A 205 58.75 -31.84 -36.60
C LEU A 205 60.04 -31.05 -36.32
N GLN A 206 60.13 -30.36 -35.18
CA GLN A 206 61.33 -29.65 -34.76
C GLN A 206 62.49 -30.62 -34.51
N ASN A 207 62.24 -31.74 -33.83
CA ASN A 207 63.27 -32.76 -33.58
C ASN A 207 63.72 -33.43 -34.88
N ASP A 208 62.80 -33.71 -35.80
CA ASP A 208 63.11 -34.29 -37.11
C ASP A 208 63.95 -33.30 -37.94
N THR A 209 63.55 -32.03 -37.97
CA THR A 209 64.32 -30.95 -38.63
C THR A 209 65.72 -30.81 -38.02
N GLN A 210 65.86 -30.89 -36.69
CA GLN A 210 67.16 -30.83 -36.04
C GLN A 210 68.04 -32.02 -36.45
N THR A 211 67.47 -33.22 -36.52
CA THR A 211 68.16 -34.42 -36.98
C THR A 211 68.67 -34.26 -38.41
N ASP A 212 67.86 -33.66 -39.29
CA ASP A 212 68.27 -33.40 -40.67
C ASP A 212 69.34 -32.29 -40.77
N ILE A 213 69.27 -31.25 -39.93
CA ILE A 213 70.33 -30.24 -39.81
C ILE A 213 71.67 -30.92 -39.44
N ASP A 214 71.65 -31.85 -38.47
CA ASP A 214 72.84 -32.56 -38.03
C ASP A 214 73.42 -33.41 -39.18
N LYS A 215 72.58 -34.18 -39.90
CA LYS A 215 73.00 -34.93 -41.09
C LYS A 215 73.60 -34.03 -42.18
N ILE A 216 72.97 -32.88 -42.46
CA ILE A 216 73.48 -31.92 -43.44
C ILE A 216 74.85 -31.39 -43.01
N THR A 217 75.03 -31.14 -41.71
CA THR A 217 76.30 -30.67 -41.15
C THR A 217 77.40 -31.73 -41.30
N ASP A 218 77.08 -32.99 -41.02
CA ASP A 218 78.00 -34.11 -41.24
C ASP A 218 78.37 -34.28 -42.73
N LEU A 219 77.39 -34.19 -43.63
CA LEU A 219 77.63 -34.26 -45.07
C LEU A 219 78.51 -33.11 -45.56
N LYS A 220 78.30 -31.88 -45.06
CA LYS A 220 79.16 -30.73 -45.40
C LYS A 220 80.61 -30.97 -44.96
N ARG A 221 80.81 -31.51 -43.76
CA ARG A 221 82.16 -31.87 -43.27
C ARG A 221 82.82 -32.92 -44.17
N LEU A 222 82.09 -33.97 -44.55
CA LEU A 222 82.58 -35.00 -45.49
C LEU A 222 82.97 -34.40 -46.85
N ILE A 223 82.16 -33.46 -47.37
CA ILE A 223 82.47 -32.76 -48.62
C ILE A 223 83.75 -31.93 -48.47
N GLU A 224 83.92 -31.16 -47.38
CA GLU A 224 85.14 -30.38 -47.14
C GLU A 224 86.39 -31.27 -47.00
N GLU A 225 86.28 -32.42 -46.33
CA GLU A 225 87.36 -33.41 -46.24
C GLU A 225 87.74 -33.93 -47.62
N GLN A 226 86.74 -34.27 -48.44
CA GLN A 226 86.93 -34.78 -49.79
C GLN A 226 87.45 -33.70 -50.76
N GLU A 227 87.06 -32.43 -50.58
CA GLU A 227 87.61 -31.29 -51.31
C GLU A 227 89.09 -31.06 -50.99
N LYS A 228 89.48 -31.15 -49.72
CA LYS A 228 90.91 -31.08 -49.32
C LYS A 228 91.72 -32.24 -49.87
N GLU A 229 91.15 -33.45 -49.86
CA GLU A 229 91.77 -34.62 -50.47
C GLU A 229 91.96 -34.41 -51.99
N ASN A 230 90.92 -33.94 -52.68
CA ASN A 230 90.99 -33.57 -54.10
C ASN A 230 92.03 -32.47 -54.37
N GLU A 231 92.11 -31.42 -53.54
CA GLU A 231 93.15 -30.40 -53.67
C GLU A 231 94.56 -30.98 -53.50
N SER A 232 94.72 -31.94 -52.59
CA SER A 232 96.01 -32.63 -52.38
C SER A 232 96.38 -33.46 -53.60
N LEU A 233 95.44 -34.24 -54.15
CA LEU A 233 95.60 -35.01 -55.38
C LEU A 233 95.88 -34.11 -56.59
N ILE A 234 95.23 -32.95 -56.70
CA ILE A 234 95.50 -31.95 -57.74
C ILE A 234 96.91 -31.38 -57.60
N LYS A 235 97.39 -31.10 -56.37
CA LYS A 235 98.78 -30.67 -56.13
C LYS A 235 99.77 -31.78 -56.49
N GLU A 236 99.43 -33.04 -56.20
CA GLU A 236 100.20 -34.23 -56.58
C GLU A 236 100.26 -34.38 -58.11
N LEU A 237 99.12 -34.24 -58.80
CA LEU A 237 99.02 -34.22 -60.27
C LEU A 237 99.82 -33.07 -60.89
N ASN A 238 99.72 -31.86 -60.33
CA ASN A 238 100.46 -30.68 -60.81
C ASN A 238 101.97 -30.78 -60.53
N SER A 239 102.41 -31.63 -59.59
CA SER A 239 103.83 -31.95 -59.39
C SER A 239 104.35 -32.99 -60.40
N HIS A 240 103.47 -33.59 -61.21
CA HIS A 240 103.80 -34.72 -62.06
C HIS A 240 103.59 -34.55 -63.57
N THR A 241 103.35 -33.33 -64.09
CA THR A 241 103.22 -33.12 -65.54
C THR A 241 103.75 -31.78 -66.03
N ASP A 242 105.04 -31.74 -66.40
CA ASP A 242 105.44 -31.23 -67.72
C ASP A 242 105.19 -32.41 -68.68
N ILE A 243 104.24 -32.28 -69.62
CA ILE A 243 104.09 -32.97 -70.92
C ILE A 243 102.61 -32.95 -71.38
N SER A 244 102.43 -32.35 -72.56
CA SER A 244 101.42 -32.51 -73.62
C SER A 244 99.96 -32.89 -73.30
N GLY A 245 99.03 -32.06 -73.80
CA GLY A 245 98.27 -32.33 -75.04
C GLY A 245 97.22 -33.44 -75.07
N GLU A 246 96.11 -33.14 -75.77
CA GLU A 246 95.06 -34.06 -76.30
C GLU A 246 94.03 -34.56 -75.27
N ALA A 247 92.77 -34.83 -75.57
CA ALA A 247 91.86 -34.54 -76.66
C ALA A 247 90.45 -34.86 -76.11
N GLU A 248 89.41 -34.24 -76.67
CA GLU A 248 88.01 -34.44 -76.31
C GLU A 248 87.60 -35.94 -76.30
N ASN A 249 87.03 -36.42 -75.18
CA ASN A 249 86.52 -37.79 -75.06
C ASN A 249 84.98 -37.81 -74.90
N PRO A 250 84.22 -38.30 -75.91
CA PRO A 250 82.76 -38.16 -76.02
C PRO A 250 81.93 -39.08 -75.09
N LEU A 251 82.55 -39.90 -74.22
CA LEU A 251 81.84 -40.74 -73.25
C LEU A 251 81.44 -40.03 -71.94
N SER A 252 82.07 -38.90 -71.60
CA SER A 252 81.74 -38.10 -70.41
C SER A 252 80.45 -37.28 -70.59
N ARG A 253 80.15 -36.88 -71.84
CA ARG A 253 78.94 -36.12 -72.18
C ARG A 253 77.67 -36.95 -72.01
N ALA A 254 77.69 -38.26 -72.25
CA ALA A 254 76.52 -39.13 -72.10
C ALA A 254 76.14 -39.35 -70.63
N ASN A 255 77.12 -39.62 -69.76
CA ASN A 255 76.89 -39.76 -68.32
C ASN A 255 76.49 -38.42 -67.67
N LEU A 256 77.06 -37.29 -68.10
CA LEU A 256 76.63 -35.96 -67.65
C LEU A 256 75.20 -35.66 -68.11
N LEU A 257 74.83 -36.06 -69.34
CA LEU A 257 73.49 -35.87 -69.89
C LEU A 257 72.45 -36.73 -69.15
N ASP A 258 72.78 -37.97 -68.79
CA ASP A 258 71.86 -38.82 -68.01
C ASP A 258 71.73 -38.37 -66.56
N ASN A 259 72.81 -37.88 -65.94
CA ASN A 259 72.76 -37.28 -64.60
C ASN A 259 71.96 -35.96 -64.61
N LEU A 260 72.11 -35.15 -65.66
CA LEU A 260 71.29 -33.95 -65.87
C LEU A 260 69.83 -34.31 -66.17
N LYS A 261 69.54 -35.34 -66.96
CA LYS A 261 68.17 -35.83 -67.19
C LYS A 261 67.53 -36.33 -65.89
N GLN A 262 68.29 -37.02 -65.04
CA GLN A 262 67.81 -37.50 -63.75
C GLN A 262 67.53 -36.34 -62.79
N LYS A 263 68.42 -35.34 -62.73
CA LYS A 263 68.18 -34.10 -61.96
C LYS A 263 66.98 -33.31 -62.49
N VAL A 264 66.83 -33.22 -63.81
CA VAL A 264 65.65 -32.59 -64.44
C VAL A 264 64.38 -33.38 -64.13
N SER A 265 64.43 -34.71 -64.11
CA SER A 265 63.31 -35.57 -63.68
C SER A 265 62.91 -35.28 -62.23
N HIS A 266 63.86 -35.30 -61.30
CA HIS A 266 63.61 -35.01 -59.89
C HIS A 266 63.11 -33.58 -59.67
N ALA A 267 63.67 -32.60 -60.37
CA ALA A 267 63.19 -31.21 -60.31
C ALA A 267 61.76 -31.08 -60.85
N LYS A 268 61.39 -31.86 -61.87
CA LYS A 268 60.04 -31.86 -62.46
C LYS A 268 59.02 -32.52 -61.54
N ASP A 269 59.41 -33.57 -60.83
CA ASP A 269 58.57 -34.20 -59.80
C ASP A 269 58.39 -33.29 -58.59
N ALA A 270 59.46 -32.66 -58.10
CA ALA A 270 59.39 -31.65 -57.04
C ALA A 270 58.51 -30.45 -57.44
N GLN A 271 58.61 -29.99 -58.69
CA GLN A 271 57.74 -28.94 -59.22
C GLN A 271 56.26 -29.37 -59.26
N LYS A 272 55.98 -30.64 -59.55
CA LYS A 272 54.63 -31.19 -59.56
C LYS A 272 54.03 -31.26 -58.15
N ASP A 273 54.82 -31.63 -57.16
CA ASP A 273 54.36 -31.70 -55.77
C ASP A 273 54.19 -30.30 -55.15
N LEU A 274 55.12 -29.37 -55.40
CA LEU A 274 54.94 -27.96 -55.03
C LEU A 274 53.69 -27.36 -55.67
N LYS A 275 53.35 -27.74 -56.90
CA LYS A 275 52.13 -27.28 -57.56
C LYS A 275 50.87 -27.82 -56.87
N LYS A 276 50.85 -29.10 -56.47
CA LYS A 276 49.74 -29.67 -55.69
C LYS A 276 49.60 -29.00 -54.33
N GLU A 277 50.72 -28.74 -53.65
CA GLU A 277 50.72 -28.07 -52.35
C GLU A 277 50.17 -26.64 -52.47
N ASN A 278 50.57 -25.91 -53.51
CA ASN A 278 50.07 -24.56 -53.79
C ASN A 278 48.56 -24.56 -54.11
N ASP A 279 48.08 -25.56 -54.85
CA ASP A 279 46.64 -25.72 -55.11
C ASP A 279 45.85 -26.04 -53.82
N ASN A 280 46.41 -26.84 -52.91
CA ASN A 280 45.82 -27.10 -51.60
C ASN A 280 45.81 -25.86 -50.71
N LEU A 281 46.90 -25.09 -50.68
CA LEU A 281 46.97 -23.83 -49.94
C LEU A 281 45.96 -22.82 -50.47
N LYS A 282 45.77 -22.72 -51.79
CA LYS A 282 44.72 -21.87 -52.39
C LYS A 282 43.32 -22.28 -51.94
N LYS A 283 43.01 -23.57 -51.91
CA LYS A 283 41.71 -24.07 -51.42
C LYS A 283 41.52 -23.71 -49.94
N ARG A 284 42.54 -23.91 -49.10
CA ARG A 284 42.49 -23.57 -47.68
C ARG A 284 42.31 -22.07 -47.46
N LEU A 285 42.97 -21.23 -48.26
CA LEU A 285 42.79 -19.77 -48.26
C LEU A 285 41.36 -19.37 -48.65
N ALA A 286 40.76 -20.03 -49.63
CA ALA A 286 39.37 -19.78 -50.02
C ALA A 286 38.39 -20.11 -48.88
N SER A 287 38.54 -21.28 -48.25
CA SER A 287 37.69 -21.66 -47.10
C SER A 287 37.84 -20.72 -45.92
N LEU A 288 39.07 -20.29 -45.59
CA LEU A 288 39.29 -19.32 -44.50
C LEU A 288 38.68 -17.95 -44.81
N ARG A 289 38.67 -17.52 -46.07
CA ARG A 289 37.99 -16.27 -46.48
C ARG A 289 36.48 -16.37 -46.27
N GLU A 290 35.89 -17.50 -46.65
CA GLU A 290 34.46 -17.75 -46.46
C GLU A 290 34.07 -17.79 -44.98
N GLU A 291 34.86 -18.47 -44.15
CA GLU A 291 34.67 -18.48 -42.69
C GLU A 291 34.77 -17.05 -42.11
N ASN A 292 35.74 -16.26 -42.56
CA ASN A 292 35.88 -14.86 -42.12
C ASN A 292 34.68 -14.00 -42.53
N THR A 293 34.12 -14.21 -43.72
CA THR A 293 32.91 -13.49 -44.14
C THR A 293 31.70 -13.88 -43.30
N SER A 294 31.57 -15.15 -42.92
CA SER A 294 30.50 -15.62 -42.04
C SER A 294 30.61 -15.02 -40.63
N LYS A 295 31.80 -15.09 -40.03
CA LYS A 295 32.05 -14.49 -38.70
C LYS A 295 31.83 -12.99 -38.70
N LYS A 296 32.21 -12.29 -39.78
CA LYS A 296 31.95 -10.85 -39.91
C LYS A 296 30.45 -10.54 -39.95
N ALA A 297 29.64 -11.39 -40.59
CA ALA A 297 28.19 -11.24 -40.58
C ALA A 297 27.58 -11.49 -39.19
N GLU A 298 28.11 -12.46 -38.42
CA GLU A 298 27.70 -12.71 -37.04
C GLU A 298 28.03 -11.54 -36.11
N ILE A 299 29.23 -10.95 -36.24
CA ILE A 299 29.63 -9.76 -35.47
C ILE A 299 28.66 -8.61 -35.74
N ASN A 300 28.33 -8.34 -37.01
CA ASN A 300 27.40 -7.26 -37.36
C ASN A 300 26.01 -7.47 -36.72
N LYS A 301 25.48 -8.70 -36.72
CA LYS A 301 24.20 -9.01 -36.05
C LYS A 301 24.27 -8.78 -34.55
N PHE A 302 25.40 -9.10 -33.92
CA PHE A 302 25.59 -8.87 -32.50
C PHE A 302 25.65 -7.37 -32.17
N GLU A 303 26.34 -6.58 -32.99
CA GLU A 303 26.40 -5.12 -32.87
C GLU A 303 25.03 -4.46 -33.04
N GLU A 304 24.21 -4.92 -33.99
CA GLU A 304 22.83 -4.45 -34.16
C GLU A 304 21.98 -4.77 -32.93
N GLY A 305 22.12 -5.97 -32.36
CA GLY A 305 21.43 -6.37 -31.12
C GLY A 305 21.85 -5.53 -29.91
N ASP A 306 23.14 -5.20 -29.78
CA ASP A 306 23.64 -4.31 -28.71
C ASP A 306 23.10 -2.89 -28.86
N MET A 307 23.05 -2.35 -30.09
CA MET A 307 22.44 -1.04 -30.35
C MET A 307 20.95 -0.99 -30.00
N GLN A 308 20.20 -2.05 -30.29
CA GLN A 308 18.78 -2.12 -29.96
C GLN A 308 18.53 -2.21 -28.45
N ARG A 309 19.39 -2.95 -27.72
CA ARG A 309 19.40 -2.97 -26.25
C ARG A 309 19.71 -1.60 -25.66
N LYS A 310 20.74 -0.91 -26.17
CA LYS A 310 21.06 0.47 -25.74
C LYS A 310 19.92 1.45 -25.95
N ARG A 311 19.20 1.37 -27.08
CA ARG A 311 18.01 2.21 -27.32
C ARG A 311 16.89 1.91 -26.34
N SER A 312 16.64 0.63 -26.05
CA SER A 312 15.61 0.21 -25.09
C SER A 312 15.93 0.66 -23.67
N MET A 313 17.19 0.53 -23.24
CA MET A 313 17.68 1.05 -21.96
C MET A 313 17.54 2.56 -21.87
N SER A 314 17.91 3.30 -22.91
CA SER A 314 17.77 4.77 -22.94
C SER A 314 16.32 5.21 -22.77
N LYS A 315 15.37 4.49 -23.40
CA LYS A 315 13.94 4.73 -23.24
C LYS A 315 13.49 4.45 -21.80
N MET A 316 13.85 3.30 -21.22
CA MET A 316 13.50 2.99 -19.83
C MET A 316 14.06 4.02 -18.85
N THR A 317 15.29 4.50 -19.06
CA THR A 317 15.88 5.56 -18.23
C THR A 317 15.10 6.89 -18.33
N ALA A 318 14.56 7.21 -19.51
CA ALA A 318 13.71 8.39 -19.68
C ALA A 318 12.37 8.23 -18.94
N ASP A 319 11.72 7.06 -19.08
CA ASP A 319 10.46 6.75 -18.41
C ASP A 319 10.62 6.78 -16.87
N ILE A 320 11.74 6.27 -16.35
CA ILE A 320 12.06 6.33 -14.90
C ILE A 320 12.14 7.78 -14.42
N LYS A 321 12.84 8.66 -15.15
CA LYS A 321 12.94 10.09 -14.77
C LYS A 321 11.59 10.80 -14.78
N GLU A 322 10.71 10.46 -15.73
CA GLU A 322 9.37 11.02 -15.77
C GLU A 322 8.56 10.59 -14.54
N LEU A 323 8.63 9.31 -14.17
CA LEU A 323 7.97 8.79 -12.97
C LEU A 323 8.52 9.43 -11.68
N GLU A 324 9.84 9.59 -11.56
CA GLU A 324 10.46 10.30 -10.42
C GLU A 324 9.91 11.73 -10.28
N THR A 325 9.77 12.46 -11.40
CA THR A 325 9.21 13.82 -11.42
C THR A 325 7.73 13.83 -10.99
N GLN A 326 6.95 12.83 -11.41
CA GLN A 326 5.55 12.71 -11.00
C GLN A 326 5.41 12.40 -9.49
N ILE A 327 6.30 11.56 -8.94
CA ILE A 327 6.33 11.25 -7.51
C ILE A 327 6.64 12.52 -6.71
N GLU A 328 7.68 13.28 -7.08
CA GLU A 328 8.02 14.54 -6.40
C GLU A 328 6.84 15.53 -6.39
N PHE A 329 6.11 15.64 -7.51
CA PHE A 329 4.93 16.50 -7.57
C PHE A 329 3.82 16.04 -6.62
N GLN A 330 3.57 14.73 -6.54
CA GLN A 330 2.57 14.18 -5.62
C GLN A 330 2.97 14.37 -4.15
N GLU A 331 4.24 14.20 -3.80
CA GLU A 331 4.75 14.44 -2.45
C GLU A 331 4.58 15.90 -2.01
N GLN A 332 4.85 16.85 -2.92
CA GLN A 332 4.61 18.27 -2.67
C GLN A 332 3.13 18.57 -2.43
N GLU A 333 2.23 17.96 -3.20
CA GLU A 333 0.79 18.17 -3.03
C GLU A 333 0.26 17.55 -1.74
N ILE A 334 0.74 16.36 -1.37
CA ILE A 334 0.45 15.74 -0.07
C ILE A 334 0.89 16.68 1.07
N THR A 335 2.09 17.26 0.98
CA THR A 335 2.62 18.20 1.98
C THR A 335 1.71 19.43 2.11
N ARG A 336 1.29 20.04 0.99
CA ARG A 336 0.35 21.18 0.99
C ARG A 336 -1.00 20.83 1.61
N LEU A 337 -1.52 19.64 1.31
CA LEU A 337 -2.79 19.17 1.87
C LEU A 337 -2.68 18.94 3.38
N GLN A 338 -1.55 18.40 3.85
CA GLN A 338 -1.27 18.24 5.28
C GLN A 338 -1.20 19.60 6.00
N GLU A 339 -0.55 20.61 5.43
CA GLU A 339 -0.52 21.97 5.98
C GLU A 339 -1.93 22.58 6.08
N LYS A 340 -2.74 22.48 5.01
CA LYS A 340 -4.13 22.95 5.03
C LYS A 340 -4.94 22.26 6.13
N LEU A 341 -4.75 20.95 6.29
CA LEU A 341 -5.45 20.17 7.29
C LEU A 341 -5.05 20.59 8.71
N ASN A 342 -3.76 20.83 8.96
CA ASN A 342 -3.26 21.32 10.24
C ASN A 342 -3.80 22.72 10.56
N ASN A 343 -3.78 23.64 9.59
CA ASN A 343 -4.34 24.98 9.76
C ASN A 343 -5.85 24.97 10.04
N SER A 344 -6.59 24.01 9.46
CA SER A 344 -8.03 23.87 9.74
C SER A 344 -8.33 23.35 11.15
N ARG A 345 -7.37 22.65 11.78
CA ARG A 345 -7.51 22.11 13.15
C ARG A 345 -7.22 23.17 14.21
N THR A 346 -6.36 24.14 13.94
CA THR A 346 -6.01 25.21 14.88
C THR A 346 -7.03 26.37 14.92
N LEU A 347 -7.96 26.42 13.95
CA LEU A 347 -9.04 27.43 13.88
C LEU A 347 -10.35 27.00 14.56
N LYS A 348 -10.37 25.84 15.21
CA LYS A 348 -11.46 25.36 16.08
C LYS A 348 -10.99 25.32 17.52
#